data_AF-A0A7C9EIU2-F1
#
_entry.id   AF-A0A7C9EIU2-F1
#
_cell.length_a   1.000
_cell.length_b   1.000
_cell.length_c   1.000
_cell.angle_alpha   90.00
_cell.angle_beta   90.00
_cell.angle_gamma   90.00
#
_symmetry.space_group_name_H-M   'P 1'
#
loop_
_entity.id
_entity.type
_entity.pdbx_description
1 polymer ?
#
loop_
_entity_poly.entity_id
_entity_poly.type
_entity_poly.pdbx_seq_one_letter_code
_entity_poly.pdbx_strand_id
1 'polypeptide(L)'
;SVLDMCAAPGSKTFQLLEIIHRSNQPGSLPSGMVVANDVDVQRSNLLIHQMKRMCTANLIVTNHEAQNFPGCRLSKFHHRSSDVELTKDLSIDQLLFDRVLCDVPCSGDGTLRKAPDIWRKWNTGMGNGLHSLQIKIALRGMSLLKVGGRMVYSTCSMNPVEN
;
A
#
# COMPACT_ATOMS: atom_id res chain seq x y z
N SER A 1 0.15 -11.01 3.99
CA SER A 1 0.57 -9.61 4.05
C SER A 1 -0.19 -8.79 3.01
N VAL A 2 -0.56 -7.56 3.36
CA VAL A 2 -1.27 -6.62 2.49
C VAL A 2 -0.45 -5.33 2.37
N LEU A 3 -0.34 -4.77 1.16
CA LEU A 3 0.29 -3.48 0.91
C LEU A 3 -0.76 -2.47 0.43
N ASP A 4 -0.78 -1.29 1.04
CA ASP A 4 -1.55 -0.13 0.62
C ASP A 4 -0.56 0.93 0.11
N MET A 5 -0.56 1.18 -1.20
CA MET A 5 0.46 2.00 -1.86
C MET A 5 0.31 3.50 -1.59
N CYS A 6 -0.91 3.96 -1.31
CA CYS A 6 -1.29 5.36 -1.14
C CYS A 6 -2.36 5.45 -0.05
N ALA A 7 -1.92 5.29 1.20
CA ALA A 7 -2.77 4.89 2.30
C ALA A 7 -3.51 6.06 2.98
N ALA A 8 -2.93 7.27 3.03
CA ALA A 8 -3.55 8.35 3.78
C ALA A 8 -4.78 8.91 3.05
N PRO A 9 -5.86 9.31 3.76
CA PRO A 9 -5.96 9.53 5.21
C PRO A 9 -6.18 8.27 6.07
N GLY A 10 -6.27 7.08 5.47
CA GLY A 10 -6.25 5.79 6.19
C GLY A 10 -7.57 5.01 6.21
N SER A 11 -8.67 5.51 5.62
CA SER A 11 -9.97 4.81 5.72
C SER A 11 -9.95 3.39 5.12
N LYS A 12 -9.28 3.19 3.99
CA LYS A 12 -9.16 1.87 3.35
C LYS A 12 -8.21 0.96 4.14
N THR A 13 -7.08 1.50 4.57
CA THR A 13 -6.13 0.82 5.45
C THR A 13 -6.80 0.32 6.74
N PHE A 14 -7.69 1.14 7.32
CA PHE A 14 -8.44 0.79 8.53
C PHE A 14 -9.35 -0.41 8.29
N GLN A 15 -10.08 -0.41 7.17
CA GLN A 15 -10.94 -1.53 6.78
C GLN A 15 -10.13 -2.81 6.53
N LEU A 16 -8.96 -2.70 5.89
CA LEU A 16 -8.06 -3.84 5.69
C LEU A 16 -7.59 -4.44 7.02
N LEU A 17 -7.23 -3.59 7.99
CA LEU A 17 -6.88 -4.04 9.33
C LEU A 17 -8.06 -4.74 10.00
N GLU A 18 -9.26 -4.14 9.96
CA GLU A 18 -10.46 -4.74 10.56
C GLU A 18 -10.76 -6.13 9.98
N ILE A 19 -10.60 -6.31 8.66
CA ILE A 19 -10.77 -7.60 7.98
C ILE A 19 -9.76 -8.64 8.50
N ILE A 20 -8.49 -8.25 8.69
CA ILE A 20 -7.45 -9.14 9.24
C ILE A 20 -7.72 -9.51 10.69
N HIS A 21 -8.30 -8.60 11.48
CA HIS A 21 -8.66 -8.87 12.87
C HIS A 21 -9.90 -9.79 12.98
N ARG A 22 -10.91 -9.61 12.12
CA ARG A 22 -12.13 -10.44 12.12
C ARG A 22 -11.89 -11.91 11.82
N SER A 23 -10.83 -12.24 11.07
CA SER A 23 -10.54 -13.63 10.70
C SER A 23 -9.95 -14.47 11.83
N ASN A 24 -9.64 -13.89 12.99
CA ASN A 24 -8.97 -14.58 14.10
C ASN A 24 -9.90 -14.76 15.30
N GLN A 25 -9.72 -15.87 16.03
CA GLN A 25 -10.51 -16.15 17.23
C GLN A 25 -10.20 -15.10 18.32
N PRO A 26 -11.19 -14.72 19.16
CA PRO A 26 -10.97 -13.81 20.28
C PRO A 26 -9.84 -14.33 21.18
N GLY A 27 -8.82 -13.52 21.42
CA GLY A 27 -7.65 -13.89 22.25
C GLY A 27 -6.44 -14.46 21.49
N SER A 28 -6.55 -14.67 20.18
CA SER A 28 -5.39 -15.02 19.33
C SER A 28 -4.82 -13.79 18.64
N LEU A 29 -3.49 -13.71 18.49
CA LEU A 29 -2.86 -12.65 17.72
C LEU A 29 -3.21 -12.81 16.24
N PRO A 30 -3.57 -11.74 15.52
CA PRO A 30 -3.97 -11.88 14.13
C PRO A 30 -2.77 -12.24 13.27
N SER A 31 -2.89 -13.33 12.51
CA SER A 31 -1.90 -13.75 11.53
C SER A 31 -2.00 -12.89 10.26
N GLY A 32 -1.44 -11.69 10.29
CA GLY A 32 -1.45 -10.78 9.15
C GLY A 32 -0.79 -9.45 9.44
N MET A 33 -0.37 -8.76 8.38
CA MET A 33 0.26 -7.45 8.48
C MET A 33 -0.15 -6.58 7.29
N VAL A 34 -0.41 -5.31 7.57
CA VAL A 34 -0.67 -4.26 6.58
C VAL A 34 0.53 -3.32 6.56
N VAL A 35 1.07 -3.09 5.36
CA VAL A 35 2.05 -2.03 5.11
C VAL A 35 1.31 -0.89 4.44
N ALA A 36 1.32 0.28 5.06
CA ALA A 36 0.60 1.47 4.63
C ALA A 36 1.61 2.54 4.22
N ASN A 37 1.68 2.83 2.92
CA ASN A 37 2.61 3.78 2.36
C ASN A 37 1.91 5.08 1.97
N ASP A 38 2.51 6.23 2.27
CA ASP A 38 2.10 7.51 1.67
C ASP A 38 3.33 8.38 1.41
N VAL A 39 3.31 9.13 0.32
CA VAL A 39 4.44 10.01 -0.04
C VAL A 39 4.50 11.24 0.86
N ASP A 40 3.36 11.68 1.39
CA ASP A 40 3.25 12.87 2.22
C ASP A 40 3.38 12.52 3.70
N VAL A 41 4.39 13.10 4.36
CA VAL A 41 4.68 12.88 5.77
C VAL A 41 3.56 13.38 6.67
N GLN A 42 2.94 14.53 6.35
CA GLN A 42 1.85 15.10 7.14
C GLN A 42 0.60 14.21 7.05
N ARG A 43 0.28 13.73 5.85
CA ARG A 43 -0.82 12.79 5.64
C ARG A 43 -0.54 11.44 6.30
N SER A 44 0.71 10.97 6.29
CA SER A 44 1.14 9.77 7.04
C SER A 44 0.95 9.93 8.55
N ASN A 45 1.28 11.11 9.10
CA ASN A 45 1.05 11.41 10.51
C ASN A 45 -0.44 11.40 10.87
N LEU A 46 -1.30 11.92 9.98
CA LEU A 46 -2.75 11.82 10.14
C LEU A 46 -3.20 10.36 10.14
N LEU A 47 -2.70 9.53 9.22
CA LEU A 47 -2.98 8.09 9.20
C LEU A 47 -2.57 7.44 10.52
N ILE A 48 -1.35 7.68 11.01
CA ILE A 48 -0.89 7.15 12.30
C ILE A 48 -1.84 7.57 13.42
N HIS A 49 -2.21 8.84 13.47
CA HIS A 49 -3.13 9.36 14.49
C HIS A 49 -4.51 8.67 14.44
N GLN A 50 -5.07 8.46 13.24
CA GLN A 50 -6.34 7.75 13.08
C GLN A 50 -6.22 6.27 13.51
N MET A 51 -5.09 5.63 13.22
CA MET A 51 -4.84 4.21 13.51
C MET A 51 -4.52 3.94 14.98
N LYS A 52 -4.08 4.94 15.76
CA LYS A 52 -3.84 4.80 17.20
C LYS A 52 -5.05 4.21 17.94
N ARG A 53 -6.27 4.44 17.46
CA ARG A 53 -7.50 3.91 18.06
C ARG A 53 -7.63 2.39 17.99
N MET A 54 -6.96 1.73 17.04
CA MET A 54 -7.00 0.28 16.86
C MET A 54 -5.95 -0.48 17.69
N CYS A 55 -4.94 0.21 18.25
CA CYS A 55 -3.85 -0.38 19.05
C CYS A 55 -3.31 -1.73 18.52
N THR A 56 -3.11 -1.84 17.21
CA THR A 56 -2.69 -3.09 16.57
C THR A 56 -1.19 -3.11 16.26
N ALA A 57 -0.53 -4.23 16.56
CA ALA A 57 0.86 -4.47 16.18
C ALA A 57 1.05 -4.83 14.69
N ASN A 58 -0.04 -4.99 13.95
CA ASN A 58 -0.04 -5.54 12.59
C ASN A 58 -0.04 -4.46 11.50
N LEU A 59 0.32 -3.22 11.83
CA LEU A 59 0.41 -2.10 10.91
C LEU A 59 1.84 -1.57 10.86
N ILE A 60 2.40 -1.47 9.66
CA ILE A 60 3.63 -0.73 9.38
C ILE A 60 3.25 0.48 8.53
N VAL A 61 3.71 1.67 8.93
CA VAL A 61 3.54 2.89 8.12
C VAL A 61 4.89 3.28 7.53
N THR A 62 4.92 3.52 6.23
CA THR A 62 6.13 3.92 5.50
C THR A 62 5.90 5.23 4.76
N ASN A 63 6.95 6.01 4.58
CA ASN A 63 6.92 7.22 3.78
C ASN A 63 7.84 7.08 2.57
N HIS A 64 7.26 6.75 1.42
CA HIS A 64 7.99 6.60 0.16
C HIS A 64 7.09 6.95 -1.04
N GLU A 65 7.73 7.38 -2.13
CA GLU A 65 7.09 7.46 -3.43
C GLU A 65 6.57 6.08 -3.87
N ALA A 66 5.27 5.97 -4.10
CA ALA A 66 4.62 4.70 -4.45
C ALA A 66 5.20 4.06 -5.73
N GLN A 67 5.52 4.86 -6.75
CA GLN A 67 6.14 4.39 -8.00
C GLN A 67 7.53 3.76 -7.79
N ASN A 68 8.24 4.18 -6.74
CA ASN A 68 9.61 3.80 -6.44
C ASN A 68 9.68 2.99 -5.13
N PHE A 69 8.55 2.44 -4.66
CA PHE A 69 8.49 1.76 -3.38
C PHE A 69 9.51 0.61 -3.32
N PRO A 70 10.41 0.54 -2.34
CA PRO A 70 11.50 -0.44 -2.36
C PRO A 70 10.98 -1.87 -2.19
N GLY A 71 11.67 -2.84 -2.80
CA GLY A 71 11.44 -4.25 -2.46
C GLY A 71 12.04 -4.55 -1.10
N CYS A 72 11.24 -4.96 -0.11
CA CYS A 72 11.79 -5.34 1.19
C CYS A 72 12.58 -6.63 1.02
N ARG A 73 13.89 -6.60 1.29
CA ARG A 73 14.75 -7.79 1.19
C ARG A 73 14.77 -8.48 2.54
N LEU A 74 14.40 -9.76 2.59
CA LEU A 74 14.49 -10.53 3.82
C LEU A 74 15.87 -11.19 3.86
N SER A 75 16.73 -10.73 4.76
CA SER A 75 17.96 -11.44 5.12
C SER A 75 17.56 -12.69 5.91
N LYS A 76 17.63 -13.87 5.30
CA LYS A 76 17.57 -15.13 6.05
C LYS A 76 18.89 -15.26 6.83
N PHE A 77 18.91 -14.86 8.09
CA PHE A 77 19.96 -15.27 9.01
C PHE A 77 19.78 -16.77 9.28
N HIS A 78 20.48 -17.61 8.52
CA HIS A 78 20.66 -19.01 8.91
C HIS A 78 21.57 -19.04 10.14
N HIS A 79 20.97 -19.18 11.32
CA HIS A 79 21.70 -19.61 12.51
C HIS A 79 22.00 -21.11 12.36
N ARG A 80 22.96 -21.45 11.48
CA ARG A 80 23.58 -22.78 11.50
C ARG A 80 24.62 -22.74 12.60
N SER A 81 24.26 -23.31 13.74
CA SER A 81 25.23 -23.82 14.70
C SER A 81 26.10 -24.84 13.97
N SER A 82 27.41 -24.65 14.10
CA SER A 82 28.48 -25.62 13.85
C SER A 82 28.76 -26.00 12.39
N ASP A 83 29.97 -25.63 11.98
CA ASP A 83 30.87 -26.37 11.08
C ASP A 83 30.65 -26.32 9.56
N VAL A 84 31.57 -25.56 8.97
CA VAL A 84 32.31 -25.81 7.71
C VAL A 84 31.61 -25.54 6.38
N GLU A 85 32.30 -24.67 5.63
CA GLU A 85 32.32 -24.45 4.17
C GLU A 85 31.39 -23.43 3.50
N LEU A 86 32.10 -22.56 2.76
CA LEU A 86 31.73 -21.26 2.22
C LEU A 86 31.10 -21.44 0.83
N THR A 87 29.78 -21.62 0.75
CA THR A 87 29.01 -21.36 -0.47
C THR A 87 27.84 -20.43 -0.11
N LYS A 88 28.12 -19.14 -0.19
CA LYS A 88 27.18 -18.04 0.09
C LYS A 88 26.18 -17.90 -1.06
N ASP A 89 25.30 -18.87 -1.23
CA ASP A 89 24.05 -18.65 -1.98
C ASP A 89 23.08 -17.87 -1.08
N LEU A 90 23.35 -16.57 -0.89
CA LEU A 90 22.36 -15.65 -0.32
C LEU A 90 21.20 -15.55 -1.31
N SER A 91 20.22 -16.45 -1.18
CA SER A 91 18.90 -16.27 -1.76
C SER A 91 18.27 -15.03 -1.12
N ILE A 92 18.44 -13.88 -1.77
CA ILE A 92 17.75 -12.64 -1.42
C ILE A 92 16.29 -12.85 -1.80
N ASP A 93 15.49 -13.36 -0.87
CA ASP A 93 14.06 -13.43 -1.05
C ASP A 93 13.48 -12.03 -0.86
N GLN A 94 13.00 -11.46 -1.96
CA GLN A 94 12.19 -10.24 -1.93
C GLN A 94 10.86 -10.55 -1.26
N LEU A 95 10.49 -9.76 -0.25
CA LEU A 95 9.18 -9.83 0.37
C LEU A 95 8.14 -9.39 -0.66
N LEU A 96 7.28 -10.34 -1.03
CA LEU A 96 6.12 -10.10 -1.87
C LEU A 96 4.84 -10.12 -1.02
N PHE A 97 3.82 -9.42 -1.49
CA PHE A 97 2.54 -9.27 -0.81
C PHE A 97 1.48 -10.20 -1.40
N ASP A 98 0.60 -10.72 -0.55
CA ASP A 98 -0.53 -11.55 -1.01
C ASP A 98 -1.62 -10.70 -1.64
N ARG A 99 -1.72 -9.44 -1.19
CA ARG A 99 -2.69 -8.45 -1.66
C ARG A 99 -2.04 -7.08 -1.77
N VAL A 100 -2.36 -6.34 -2.82
CA VAL A 100 -1.91 -4.95 -3.01
C VAL A 100 -3.13 -4.08 -3.32
N LEU A 101 -3.26 -2.97 -2.61
CA LEU A 101 -4.25 -1.93 -2.85
C LEU A 101 -3.52 -0.71 -3.44
N CYS A 102 -3.92 -0.32 -4.64
CA CYS A 102 -3.46 0.86 -5.35
C CYS A 102 -4.61 1.87 -5.42
N ASP A 103 -4.85 2.60 -4.34
CA ASP A 103 -5.76 3.75 -4.31
C ASP A 103 -5.03 5.00 -4.78
N VAL A 104 -4.82 5.10 -6.09
CA VAL A 104 -3.85 6.04 -6.66
C VAL A 104 -4.35 7.49 -6.64
N PRO A 105 -3.44 8.48 -6.57
CA PRO A 105 -3.82 9.89 -6.71
C PRO A 105 -4.49 10.14 -8.07
N CYS A 106 -5.65 10.79 -8.01
CA CYS A 106 -6.57 11.01 -9.13
C CYS A 106 -6.96 12.49 -9.25
N SER A 107 -7.52 12.88 -10.39
CA SER A 107 -8.09 14.23 -10.59
C SER A 107 -9.27 14.51 -9.65
N GLY A 108 -9.95 13.48 -9.17
CA GLY A 108 -10.98 13.57 -8.13
C GLY A 108 -12.31 14.15 -8.56
N ASP A 109 -12.57 14.26 -9.85
CA ASP A 109 -13.86 14.69 -10.43
C ASP A 109 -15.04 13.81 -10.00
N GLY A 110 -14.82 12.54 -9.68
CA GLY A 110 -15.84 11.67 -9.07
C GLY A 110 -16.23 12.05 -7.64
N THR A 111 -15.56 13.03 -7.01
CA THR A 111 -15.80 13.45 -5.62
C THR A 111 -16.52 14.78 -5.48
N LEU A 112 -17.09 15.33 -6.57
CA LEU A 112 -17.83 16.60 -6.61
C LEU A 112 -18.82 16.81 -5.45
N ARG A 113 -19.52 15.75 -5.03
CA ARG A 113 -20.45 15.81 -3.88
C ARG A 113 -19.75 16.16 -2.56
N LYS A 114 -18.52 15.68 -2.34
CA LYS A 114 -17.73 15.92 -1.12
C LYS A 114 -16.87 17.17 -1.23
N ALA A 115 -16.40 17.50 -2.43
CA ALA A 115 -15.51 18.62 -2.70
C ALA A 115 -15.98 19.38 -3.96
N PRO A 116 -16.99 20.27 -3.83
CA PRO A 116 -17.58 20.98 -4.97
C PRO A 116 -16.58 21.91 -5.67
N ASP A 117 -15.55 22.38 -4.96
CA ASP A 117 -14.50 23.24 -5.52
C ASP A 117 -13.68 22.58 -6.63
N ILE A 118 -13.69 21.24 -6.71
CA ILE A 118 -12.99 20.50 -7.77
C ILE A 118 -13.56 20.89 -9.14
N TRP A 119 -14.87 21.11 -9.27
CA TRP A 119 -15.49 21.52 -10.54
C TRP A 119 -14.85 22.76 -11.13
N ARG A 120 -14.53 23.74 -10.27
CA ARG A 120 -13.97 25.03 -10.70
C ARG A 120 -12.50 24.94 -11.10
N LYS A 121 -11.78 23.96 -10.58
CA LYS A 121 -10.34 23.76 -10.84
C LYS A 121 -10.08 22.69 -11.89
N TRP A 122 -11.05 21.84 -12.16
CA TRP A 122 -10.89 20.68 -13.01
C TRP A 122 -10.63 21.07 -14.47
N ASN A 123 -9.68 20.38 -15.07
CA ASN A 123 -9.38 20.46 -16.49
C ASN A 123 -8.79 19.11 -16.97
N THR A 124 -8.83 18.88 -18.28
CA THR A 124 -8.34 17.64 -18.90
C THR A 124 -6.84 17.41 -18.69
N GLY A 125 -6.06 18.49 -18.50
CA GLY A 125 -4.63 18.42 -18.22
C GLY A 125 -4.31 17.76 -16.88
N MET A 126 -5.18 17.85 -15.87
CA MET A 126 -4.96 17.22 -14.58
C MET A 126 -4.94 15.69 -14.67
N GLY A 127 -5.95 15.10 -15.34
CA GLY A 127 -6.02 13.65 -15.54
C GLY A 127 -4.84 13.14 -16.36
N ASN A 128 -4.52 13.83 -17.46
CA ASN A 128 -3.39 13.45 -18.32
C ASN A 128 -2.03 13.54 -17.59
N GLY A 129 -1.84 14.54 -16.72
CA GLY A 129 -0.63 14.68 -15.91
C GLY A 129 -0.46 13.54 -14.90
N LEU A 130 -1.56 13.06 -14.31
CA LEU A 130 -1.54 12.01 -13.28
C LEU A 130 -1.50 10.60 -13.87
N HIS A 131 -2.07 10.38 -15.06
CA HIS A 131 -2.16 9.05 -15.67
C HIS A 131 -0.83 8.31 -15.74
N SER A 132 0.24 9.01 -16.14
CA SER A 132 1.58 8.42 -16.21
C SER A 132 2.10 7.95 -14.85
N LEU A 133 1.77 8.68 -13.78
CA LEU A 133 2.12 8.31 -12.41
C LEU A 133 1.27 7.13 -11.92
N GLN A 134 -0.03 7.14 -12.20
CA GLN A 134 -0.97 6.07 -11.85
C GLN A 134 -0.51 4.73 -12.43
N ILE A 135 -0.11 4.69 -13.71
CA ILE A 135 0.45 3.50 -14.36
C ILE A 135 1.72 3.05 -13.65
N LYS A 136 2.65 3.96 -13.36
CA LYS A 136 3.91 3.60 -12.67
C LYS A 136 3.65 3.00 -11.29
N ILE A 137 2.70 3.55 -10.53
CA ILE A 137 2.29 3.01 -9.23
C ILE A 137 1.67 1.62 -9.40
N ALA A 138 0.77 1.44 -10.37
CA ALA A 138 0.11 0.17 -10.65
C ALA A 138 1.13 -0.92 -11.03
N LEU A 139 2.04 -0.61 -11.95
CA LEU A 139 3.12 -1.52 -12.35
C LEU A 139 4.04 -1.87 -11.17
N ARG A 140 4.35 -0.89 -10.32
CA ARG A 140 5.16 -1.15 -9.13
C ARG A 140 4.43 -2.04 -8.14
N GLY A 141 3.16 -1.77 -7.87
CA GLY A 141 2.31 -2.62 -7.01
C GLY A 141 2.23 -4.05 -7.52
N MET A 142 2.09 -4.23 -8.84
CA MET A 142 2.08 -5.54 -9.47
C MET A 142 3.43 -6.27 -9.31
N SER A 143 4.57 -5.57 -9.42
CA SER A 143 5.90 -6.17 -9.20
C SER A 143 6.17 -6.62 -7.76
N LEU A 144 5.40 -6.11 -6.81
CA LEU A 144 5.48 -6.46 -5.38
C LEU A 144 4.45 -7.53 -4.99
N LEU A 145 3.61 -7.96 -5.93
CA LEU A 145 2.57 -8.97 -5.71
C LEU A 145 3.13 -10.37 -5.92
N LYS A 146 2.75 -11.31 -5.05
CA LYS A 146 3.02 -12.74 -5.28
C LYS A 146 2.26 -13.25 -6.51
N VAL A 147 2.82 -14.26 -7.19
CA VAL A 147 2.09 -15.01 -8.20
C VAL A 147 0.82 -15.61 -7.58
N GLY A 148 -0.34 -15.37 -8.18
CA GLY A 148 -1.64 -15.75 -7.63
C GLY A 148 -2.20 -14.80 -6.55
N GLY A 149 -1.48 -13.73 -6.22
CA GLY A 149 -1.98 -12.64 -5.38
C GLY A 149 -3.08 -11.84 -6.08
N ARG A 150 -3.72 -10.93 -5.34
CA ARG A 150 -4.75 -10.02 -5.91
C ARG A 150 -4.33 -8.57 -5.73
N MET A 151 -4.33 -7.82 -6.81
CA MET A 151 -4.19 -6.37 -6.77
C MET A 151 -5.53 -5.71 -7.05
N VAL A 152 -5.85 -4.67 -6.29
CA VAL A 152 -6.98 -3.78 -6.55
C VAL A 152 -6.43 -2.43 -6.94
N TYR A 153 -6.83 -1.93 -8.10
CA TYR A 153 -6.58 -0.57 -8.54
C TYR A 153 -7.87 0.23 -8.39
N SER A 154 -7.82 1.38 -7.72
CA SER A 154 -8.96 2.27 -7.56
C SER A 154 -8.56 3.71 -7.77
N THR A 155 -9.45 4.45 -8.42
CA THR A 155 -9.40 5.90 -8.49
C THR A 155 -10.72 6.47 -7.98
N CYS A 156 -10.69 7.78 -7.74
CA CYS A 156 -11.83 8.60 -7.40
C CYS A 156 -12.31 9.44 -8.60
N SER A 157 -11.99 9.00 -9.81
CA SER A 157 -12.16 9.75 -11.05
C SER A 157 -13.22 9.13 -11.96
N MET A 158 -13.96 9.98 -12.69
CA MET A 158 -14.85 9.54 -13.77
C MET A 158 -14.23 9.72 -15.15
N ASN A 159 -13.01 10.27 -15.23
CA ASN A 159 -12.28 10.43 -16.48
C ASN A 159 -11.85 9.05 -17.02
N PRO A 160 -12.18 8.70 -18.28
CA PRO A 160 -11.76 7.44 -18.89
C PRO A 160 -10.24 7.26 -18.98
N VAL A 161 -9.46 8.33 -18.95
CA VAL A 161 -7.99 8.23 -18.95
C VAL A 161 -7.49 7.63 -17.63
N GLU A 162 -8.20 7.77 -16.52
CA GLU A 162 -7.73 7.33 -15.20
C GLU A 162 -8.20 5.92 -14.80
N ASN A 163 -9.00 5.24 -15.64
CA ASN A 163 -9.61 3.93 -15.36
C ASN A 163 -9.50 2.97 -16.55
#